data_AF-A0A7V9F8R2-F1
#
_entry.id   AF-A0A7V9F8R2-F1
#
_cell.length_a   1.000
_cell.length_b   1.000
_cell.length_c   1.000
_cell.angle_alpha   90.00
_cell.angle_beta   90.00
_cell.angle_gamma   90.00
#
_symmetry.space_group_name_H-M   'P 1'
#
loop_
_entity.id
_entity.type
_entity.pdbx_description
1 polymer ?
#
loop_
_entity_poly.entity_id
_entity_poly.type
_entity_poly.pdbx_seq_one_letter_code
_entity_poly.pdbx_strand_id
1 'polypeptide(L)'
;MSSVPEDPFQIPGFDALCRHREELIISMYKRSGAFWESISELRRKWGISPQRKVPHLDSLEHELQFHPRLDPWALDECVDNVDLSVPVSGTKVGVPDTPTPGYPLCGPQPDDDGNRELTSEWYSDRSNLLRESVPRELRQYRAYQDDYWLTFIGGCLLYDPPADALWDFFVSMPLMNPYRIVRPIVSLNDTWDVEHATSAYYEALLKEIGEQLKPHGFNIGDLRMEALIRNSDIGNAKQRYLERSETTDYIVVRSDTKREEVLDAYNQIASTLPEATSLRKRGRPRVSRLKAVQVAVLHDEFRISQRKLAEAADLPLSKGAEIRDDKYVQRSGTVQYYVKIGREILAQK
;
A
#
# COMPACT_ATOMS: atom_id res chain seq x y z
N MET A 1 7.54 -27.25 -41.32
CA MET A 1 6.35 -26.76 -40.59
C MET A 1 6.81 -26.47 -39.18
N SER A 2 7.23 -25.23 -38.91
CA SER A 2 7.59 -24.79 -37.57
C SER A 2 6.30 -24.51 -36.82
N SER A 3 6.10 -25.18 -35.69
CA SER A 3 5.03 -24.90 -34.74
C SER A 3 5.11 -23.45 -34.30
N VAL A 4 4.03 -22.71 -34.50
CA VAL A 4 3.84 -21.39 -33.88
C VAL A 4 3.98 -21.59 -32.37
N PRO A 5 4.85 -20.83 -31.67
CA PRO A 5 4.99 -20.97 -30.23
C PRO A 5 3.63 -20.71 -29.57
N GLU A 6 3.24 -21.60 -28.66
CA GLU A 6 2.09 -21.40 -27.78
C GLU A 6 2.20 -20.01 -27.13
N ASP A 7 1.09 -19.30 -27.16
CA ASP A 7 0.94 -17.92 -26.72
C ASP A 7 1.62 -17.70 -25.35
N PRO A 8 2.66 -16.84 -25.24
CA PRO A 8 3.42 -16.62 -24.01
C PRO A 8 2.59 -16.00 -22.87
N PHE A 9 1.30 -15.74 -23.09
CA PHE A 9 0.39 -15.10 -22.14
C PHE A 9 -0.73 -15.99 -21.60
N GLN A 10 -0.73 -17.30 -21.88
CA GLN A 10 -1.56 -18.24 -21.11
C GLN A 10 -1.03 -18.32 -19.68
N ILE A 11 -1.82 -17.91 -18.68
CA ILE A 11 -1.52 -18.17 -17.26
C ILE A 11 -2.46 -19.27 -16.79
N PRO A 12 -2.06 -20.55 -16.84
CA PRO A 12 -2.74 -21.59 -16.09
C PRO A 12 -2.83 -21.19 -14.62
N GLY A 13 -4.04 -21.10 -14.07
CA GLY A 13 -4.21 -20.94 -12.62
C GLY A 13 -4.81 -19.63 -12.11
N PHE A 14 -5.60 -18.87 -12.89
CA PHE A 14 -6.36 -17.74 -12.35
C PHE A 14 -7.27 -18.11 -11.16
N ASP A 15 -7.97 -19.25 -11.24
CA ASP A 15 -8.75 -19.80 -10.11
C ASP A 15 -7.85 -20.22 -8.93
N ALA A 16 -6.58 -20.55 -9.19
CA ALA A 16 -5.58 -20.80 -8.14
C ALA A 16 -5.07 -19.49 -7.53
N LEU A 17 -4.89 -18.44 -8.33
CA LEU A 17 -4.52 -17.09 -7.89
C LEU A 17 -5.59 -16.48 -6.97
N CYS A 18 -6.86 -16.56 -7.37
CA CYS A 18 -7.98 -16.13 -6.55
C CYS A 18 -8.04 -16.90 -5.22
N ARG A 19 -7.86 -18.22 -5.25
CA ARG A 19 -7.81 -19.05 -4.04
C ARG A 19 -6.63 -18.69 -3.15
N HIS A 20 -5.44 -18.54 -3.71
CA HIS A 20 -4.24 -18.20 -2.94
C HIS A 20 -4.35 -16.81 -2.31
N ARG A 21 -5.00 -15.86 -2.99
CA ARG A 21 -5.33 -14.55 -2.42
C ARG A 21 -6.33 -14.66 -1.27
N GLU A 22 -7.40 -15.45 -1.44
CA GLU A 22 -8.36 -15.70 -0.36
C GLU A 22 -7.68 -16.38 0.84
N GLU A 23 -6.84 -17.38 0.61
CA GLU A 23 -6.03 -18.06 1.61
C GLU A 23 -5.06 -17.11 2.31
N LEU A 24 -4.41 -16.22 1.56
CA LEU A 24 -3.55 -15.18 2.11
C LEU A 24 -4.38 -14.23 3.00
N ILE A 25 -5.50 -13.70 2.52
CA ILE A 25 -6.36 -12.84 3.34
C ILE A 25 -6.83 -13.57 4.60
N ILE A 26 -7.25 -14.83 4.47
CA ILE A 26 -7.69 -15.66 5.61
C ILE A 26 -6.55 -15.88 6.59
N SER A 27 -5.34 -16.20 6.11
CA SER A 27 -4.16 -16.39 6.97
C SER A 27 -3.78 -15.09 7.69
N MET A 28 -3.94 -13.94 7.03
CA MET A 28 -3.79 -12.60 7.62
C MET A 28 -4.77 -12.36 8.77
N TYR A 29 -6.06 -12.64 8.58
CA TYR A 29 -7.05 -12.51 9.66
C TYR A 29 -6.77 -13.45 10.82
N LYS A 30 -6.36 -14.70 10.51
CA LYS A 30 -6.09 -15.72 11.52
C LYS A 30 -4.73 -15.58 12.20
N ARG A 31 -3.86 -14.67 11.74
CA ARG A 31 -2.46 -14.53 12.20
C ARG A 31 -1.72 -15.86 12.34
N SER A 32 -1.92 -16.75 11.38
CA SER A 32 -1.37 -18.10 11.42
C SER A 32 -1.01 -18.59 10.03
N GLY A 33 -0.13 -19.59 9.98
CA GLY A 33 0.39 -20.17 8.74
C GLY A 33 1.79 -19.64 8.39
N ALA A 34 2.35 -20.19 7.31
CA ALA A 34 3.74 -19.99 6.92
C ALA A 34 4.15 -18.50 6.83
N PHE A 35 3.30 -17.64 6.27
CA PHE A 35 3.58 -16.20 6.19
C PHE A 35 3.86 -15.57 7.57
N TRP A 36 3.02 -15.86 8.57
CA TRP A 36 3.17 -15.27 9.91
C TRP A 36 4.31 -15.88 10.72
N GLU A 37 4.64 -17.14 10.45
CA GLU A 37 5.84 -17.78 11.00
C GLU A 37 7.10 -17.06 10.49
N SER A 38 7.16 -16.79 9.18
CA SER A 38 8.27 -16.04 8.59
C SER A 38 8.33 -14.58 9.07
N ILE A 39 7.19 -13.89 9.22
CA ILE A 39 7.13 -12.56 9.85
C ILE A 39 7.68 -12.61 11.29
N SER A 40 7.29 -13.62 12.07
CA SER A 40 7.75 -13.78 13.45
C SER A 40 9.25 -14.08 13.53
N GLU A 41 9.78 -14.85 12.59
CA GLU A 41 11.21 -15.11 12.45
C GLU A 41 12.00 -13.85 12.07
N LEU A 42 11.55 -13.07 11.08
CA LEU A 42 12.17 -11.80 10.76
C LEU A 42 12.12 -10.82 11.94
N ARG A 43 10.98 -10.69 12.63
CA ARG A 43 10.87 -9.85 13.83
C ARG A 43 11.90 -10.25 14.89
N ARG A 44 12.09 -11.56 15.12
CA ARG A 44 13.09 -12.09 16.04
C ARG A 44 14.52 -11.83 15.57
N LYS A 45 14.84 -12.02 14.29
CA LYS A 45 16.15 -11.71 13.69
C LYS A 45 16.52 -10.24 13.93
N TRP A 46 15.58 -9.35 13.66
CA TRP A 46 15.81 -7.91 13.71
C TRP A 46 15.58 -7.28 15.10
N GLY A 47 15.04 -8.03 16.06
CA GLY A 47 14.72 -7.54 17.41
C GLY A 47 13.53 -6.58 17.44
N ILE A 48 12.57 -6.76 16.52
CA ILE A 48 11.40 -5.90 16.37
C ILE A 48 10.31 -6.35 17.35
N SER A 49 9.87 -5.43 18.20
CA SER A 49 8.66 -5.60 19.02
C SER A 49 7.51 -4.87 18.33
N PRO A 50 6.54 -5.58 17.72
CA PRO A 50 5.53 -4.94 16.89
C PRO A 50 4.56 -4.08 17.72
N GLN A 51 4.20 -2.92 17.19
CA GLN A 51 3.30 -1.98 17.85
C GLN A 51 1.83 -2.39 17.68
N ARG A 52 1.07 -2.41 18.78
CA ARG A 52 -0.37 -2.71 18.77
C ARG A 52 -1.22 -1.49 18.35
N LYS A 53 -1.06 -1.04 17.11
CA LYS A 53 -1.86 0.04 16.52
C LYS A 53 -1.98 -0.15 15.00
N VAL A 54 -2.93 0.57 14.38
CA VAL A 54 -2.99 0.69 12.93
C VAL A 54 -2.04 1.82 12.51
N PRO A 55 -1.05 1.58 11.63
CA PRO A 55 -0.22 2.65 11.08
C PRO A 55 -1.03 3.67 10.30
N HIS A 56 -0.62 4.94 10.40
CA HIS A 56 -1.00 5.94 9.40
C HIS A 56 -0.21 5.67 8.12
N LEU A 57 -0.86 5.68 6.95
CA LEU A 57 -0.21 5.33 5.68
C LEU A 57 1.01 6.21 5.39
N ASP A 58 0.87 7.51 5.61
CA ASP A 58 1.93 8.49 5.38
C ASP A 58 3.16 8.25 6.28
N SER A 59 2.96 7.67 7.47
CA SER A 59 4.06 7.31 8.38
C SER A 59 4.74 6.02 7.95
N LEU A 60 4.00 5.10 7.35
CA LEU A 60 4.48 3.77 7.02
C LEU A 60 5.59 3.81 5.94
N GLU A 61 5.44 4.62 4.90
CA GLU A 61 6.48 4.73 3.86
C GLU A 61 7.79 5.25 4.43
N HIS A 62 7.71 6.26 5.30
CA HIS A 62 8.88 6.83 5.97
C HIS A 62 9.52 5.82 6.93
N GLU A 63 8.73 5.18 7.80
CA GLU A 63 9.21 4.18 8.77
C GLU A 63 9.81 2.93 8.11
N LEU A 64 9.46 2.64 6.85
CA LEU A 64 9.98 1.48 6.13
C LEU A 64 11.23 1.74 5.31
N GLN A 65 11.54 3.01 5.03
CA GLN A 65 12.81 3.41 4.44
C GLN A 65 13.94 3.31 5.46
N PHE A 66 13.64 3.49 6.75
CA PHE A 66 14.61 3.40 7.82
C PHE A 66 14.48 2.06 8.56
N HIS A 67 15.62 1.46 8.86
CA HIS A 67 15.65 0.23 9.62
C HIS A 67 15.29 0.50 11.10
N PRO A 68 14.61 -0.40 11.83
CA PRO A 68 14.19 -0.17 13.22
C PRO A 68 15.32 0.08 14.22
N ARG A 69 16.55 -0.38 13.93
CA ARG A 69 17.74 -0.05 14.73
C ARG A 69 18.50 1.17 14.21
N LEU A 70 18.12 1.67 13.03
CA LEU A 70 18.64 2.90 12.45
C LEU A 70 17.69 4.06 12.75
N ASP A 71 17.01 4.04 13.91
CA ASP A 71 16.07 5.09 14.29
C ASP A 71 16.78 6.45 14.22
N PRO A 72 16.46 7.30 13.24
CA PRO A 72 17.07 8.61 13.12
C PRO A 72 16.70 9.52 14.29
N TRP A 73 15.59 9.19 14.98
CA TRP A 73 14.98 9.99 16.04
C TRP A 73 15.35 9.54 17.45
N ALA A 74 15.98 8.38 17.63
CA ALA A 74 16.57 7.98 18.91
C ALA A 74 17.71 8.91 19.37
N LEU A 75 18.18 9.82 18.49
CA LEU A 75 19.10 10.90 18.83
C LEU A 75 18.41 12.17 19.38
N ASP A 76 17.11 12.37 19.14
CA ASP A 76 16.37 13.57 19.56
C ASP A 76 15.78 13.43 20.99
N GLU A 77 15.56 12.22 21.49
CA GLU A 77 15.11 11.98 22.88
C GLU A 77 16.18 12.36 23.94
N CYS A 78 17.38 12.80 23.54
CA CYS A 78 18.38 13.37 24.46
C CYS A 78 18.17 14.86 24.78
N VAL A 79 17.21 15.55 24.15
CA VAL A 79 17.06 17.03 24.30
C VAL A 79 16.04 17.43 25.38
N ASP A 80 15.18 16.52 25.86
CA ASP A 80 14.06 16.88 26.75
C ASP A 80 14.37 16.93 28.26
N ASN A 81 15.64 16.91 28.67
CA ASN A 81 16.05 17.08 30.08
C ASN A 81 16.82 18.39 30.35
N VAL A 82 16.42 19.49 29.70
CA VAL A 82 16.84 20.83 30.13
C VAL A 82 15.72 21.46 30.97
N ASP A 83 15.94 21.53 32.28
CA ASP A 83 15.07 22.22 33.22
C ASP A 83 15.05 23.73 32.90
N LEU A 84 14.00 24.19 32.21
CA LEU A 84 13.79 25.59 31.84
C LEU A 84 13.25 26.45 32.99
N SER A 85 13.34 25.99 34.23
CA SER A 85 12.89 26.73 35.42
C SER A 85 13.91 27.79 35.88
N VAL A 86 14.19 28.80 35.04
CA VAL A 86 14.89 30.02 35.49
C VAL A 86 13.89 31.18 35.55
N PRO A 87 13.63 31.77 36.73
CA PRO A 87 12.72 32.90 36.83
C PRO A 87 13.36 34.17 36.26
N VAL A 88 12.70 34.77 35.27
CA VAL A 88 13.09 36.06 34.68
C VAL A 88 12.63 37.18 35.61
N SER A 89 13.54 37.69 36.44
CA SER A 89 13.39 38.99 37.11
C SER A 89 14.34 40.00 36.49
N GLY A 90 13.77 41.08 35.96
CA GLY A 90 14.48 42.07 35.19
C GLY A 90 15.49 42.87 36.00
N THR A 91 16.69 43.01 35.45
CA THR A 91 17.54 44.19 35.65
C THR A 91 18.47 44.30 34.44
N LYS A 92 18.43 45.45 33.75
CA LYS A 92 19.37 45.76 32.66
C LYS A 92 20.74 46.04 33.27
N VAL A 93 21.69 45.13 33.12
CA VAL A 93 23.12 45.37 33.39
C VAL A 93 23.93 44.75 32.25
N GLY A 94 24.99 45.45 31.83
CA GLY A 94 25.74 45.24 30.60
C GLY A 94 26.22 43.80 30.37
N VAL A 95 26.23 43.44 29.09
CA VAL A 95 26.65 42.14 28.56
C VAL A 95 28.12 41.88 28.89
N PRO A 96 28.44 40.89 29.73
CA PRO A 96 29.77 40.29 29.74
C PRO A 96 29.82 39.20 28.67
N ASP A 97 30.95 39.10 27.96
CA ASP A 97 31.28 37.99 27.08
C ASP A 97 31.15 36.67 27.86
N THR A 98 30.01 36.02 27.71
CA THR A 98 29.78 34.67 28.23
C THR A 98 30.07 33.71 27.09
N PRO A 99 30.89 32.67 27.32
CA PRO A 99 31.19 31.68 26.29
C PRO A 99 29.87 31.01 25.90
N THR A 100 29.57 31.01 24.60
CA THR A 100 28.44 30.31 24.03
C THR A 100 28.40 28.88 24.57
N PRO A 101 27.31 28.44 25.21
CA PRO A 101 27.17 27.04 25.64
C PRO A 101 27.38 26.16 24.41
N GLY A 102 28.47 25.41 24.39
CA GLY A 102 28.76 24.47 23.32
C GLY A 102 27.61 23.48 23.24
N TYR A 103 26.95 23.43 22.09
CA TYR A 103 26.05 22.33 21.75
C TYR A 103 26.81 21.02 22.00
N PRO A 104 26.24 20.04 22.72
CA PRO A 104 26.84 18.72 22.78
C PRO A 104 26.98 18.24 21.34
N LEU A 105 28.22 18.02 20.91
CA LEU A 105 28.52 17.41 19.63
C LEU A 105 27.71 16.12 19.59
N CYS A 106 26.75 16.05 18.66
CA CYS A 106 26.08 14.80 18.31
C CYS A 106 27.17 13.72 18.25
N GLY A 107 26.95 12.59 18.92
CA GLY A 107 27.88 11.47 18.89
C GLY A 107 28.26 11.13 17.44
N PRO A 108 29.42 10.50 17.21
CA PRO A 108 29.86 10.15 15.86
C PRO A 108 28.70 9.47 15.14
N GLN A 109 28.25 10.08 14.04
CA GLN A 109 27.29 9.43 13.16
C GLN A 109 27.88 8.08 12.80
N PRO A 110 27.12 6.98 12.93
CA PRO A 110 27.57 5.69 12.43
C PRO A 110 28.09 5.90 11.01
N ASP A 111 29.26 5.35 10.74
CA ASP A 111 29.89 5.37 9.43
C ASP A 111 28.86 4.98 8.37
N ASP A 112 28.72 5.82 7.34
CA ASP A 112 27.70 5.69 6.29
C ASP A 112 27.67 4.28 5.68
N ASP A 113 28.81 3.59 5.68
CA ASP A 113 28.99 2.23 5.17
C ASP A 113 28.25 1.17 6.04
N GLY A 114 28.32 1.26 7.37
CA GLY A 114 27.64 0.31 8.26
C GLY A 114 26.12 0.41 8.19
N ASN A 115 25.59 1.63 8.05
CA ASN A 115 24.17 1.87 7.83
C ASN A 115 23.70 1.33 6.47
N ARG A 116 24.55 1.43 5.44
CA ARG A 116 24.24 0.95 4.10
C ARG A 116 24.16 -0.58 4.05
N GLU A 117 25.07 -1.28 4.71
CA GLU A 117 25.03 -2.76 4.78
C GLU A 117 23.78 -3.25 5.51
N LEU A 118 23.45 -2.66 6.66
CA LEU A 118 22.23 -3.00 7.42
C LEU A 118 20.95 -2.72 6.63
N THR A 119 20.88 -1.58 5.93
CA THR A 119 19.73 -1.23 5.09
C THR A 119 19.59 -2.21 3.91
N SER A 120 20.71 -2.60 3.31
CA SER A 120 20.72 -3.59 2.23
C SER A 120 20.27 -4.97 2.69
N GLU A 121 20.72 -5.43 3.87
CA GLU A 121 20.29 -6.71 4.44
C GLU A 121 18.80 -6.70 4.80
N TRP A 122 18.30 -5.60 5.41
CA TRP A 122 16.88 -5.40 5.70
C TRP A 122 16.00 -5.49 4.45
N TYR A 123 16.40 -4.80 3.38
CA TYR A 123 15.68 -4.85 2.11
C TYR A 123 15.70 -6.25 1.48
N SER A 124 16.85 -6.93 1.56
CA SER A 124 17.02 -8.30 1.06
C SER A 124 16.09 -9.29 1.78
N ASP A 125 16.02 -9.21 3.11
CA ASP A 125 15.15 -10.08 3.91
C ASP A 125 13.67 -9.90 3.59
N ARG A 126 13.20 -8.65 3.48
CA ARG A 126 11.82 -8.36 3.07
C ARG A 126 11.53 -8.88 1.66
N SER A 127 12.49 -8.73 0.75
CA SER A 127 12.39 -9.22 -0.62
C SER A 127 12.40 -10.75 -0.71
N ASN A 128 13.16 -11.43 0.15
CA ASN A 128 13.14 -12.89 0.26
C ASN A 128 11.76 -13.36 0.76
N LEU A 129 11.25 -12.74 1.84
CA LEU A 129 9.93 -13.05 2.38
C LEU A 129 8.82 -12.87 1.33
N LEU A 130 8.88 -11.77 0.57
CA LEU A 130 7.98 -11.51 -0.55
C LEU A 130 8.03 -12.65 -1.59
N ARG A 131 9.23 -13.07 -1.99
CA ARG A 131 9.42 -14.13 -2.99
C ARG A 131 8.91 -15.48 -2.53
N GLU A 132 9.04 -15.78 -1.24
CA GLU A 132 8.64 -17.06 -0.64
C GLU A 132 7.14 -17.12 -0.32
N SER A 133 6.57 -16.02 0.15
CA SER A 133 5.20 -16.01 0.67
C SER A 133 4.15 -15.53 -0.33
N VAL A 134 4.55 -14.82 -1.38
CA VAL A 134 3.62 -14.29 -2.37
C VAL A 134 3.88 -14.97 -3.72
N PRO A 135 2.87 -15.66 -4.29
CA PRO A 135 2.96 -16.24 -5.62
C PRO A 135 3.49 -15.24 -6.65
N ARG A 136 4.30 -15.73 -7.58
CA ARG A 136 4.92 -14.89 -8.60
C ARG A 136 3.87 -14.14 -9.43
N GLU A 137 2.75 -14.77 -9.66
CA GLU A 137 1.63 -14.24 -10.44
C GLU A 137 0.94 -13.06 -9.73
N LEU A 138 0.96 -13.03 -8.39
CA LEU A 138 0.48 -11.90 -7.57
C LEU A 138 1.51 -10.76 -7.45
N ARG A 139 2.77 -10.99 -7.86
CA ARG A 139 3.84 -9.97 -7.91
C ARG A 139 3.97 -9.31 -9.28
N GLN A 140 3.64 -10.04 -10.34
CA GLN A 140 3.86 -9.60 -11.73
C GLN A 140 2.78 -8.68 -12.28
N TYR A 141 1.69 -8.43 -11.55
CA TYR A 141 0.51 -7.80 -12.13
C TYR A 141 0.66 -6.29 -12.34
N ARG A 142 1.73 -5.64 -11.83
CA ARG A 142 2.24 -4.31 -12.25
C ARG A 142 3.75 -4.18 -11.95
N ALA A 143 4.48 -3.30 -12.63
CA ALA A 143 5.66 -2.64 -12.03
C ALA A 143 5.22 -2.05 -10.67
N TYR A 144 6.02 -1.75 -9.65
CA TYR A 144 5.52 -1.23 -8.34
C TYR A 144 4.68 -2.17 -7.45
N GLN A 145 4.23 -3.35 -7.91
CA GLN A 145 3.59 -4.30 -6.98
C GLN A 145 4.56 -4.80 -5.91
N ASP A 146 5.83 -4.97 -6.25
CA ASP A 146 6.86 -5.34 -5.29
C ASP A 146 6.97 -4.27 -4.18
N ASP A 147 6.98 -2.99 -4.52
CA ASP A 147 7.06 -1.89 -3.53
C ASP A 147 5.89 -1.92 -2.57
N TYR A 148 4.66 -2.07 -3.08
CA TYR A 148 3.51 -2.14 -2.19
C TYR A 148 3.52 -3.41 -1.33
N TRP A 149 4.00 -4.54 -1.85
CA TRP A 149 4.04 -5.80 -1.10
C TRP A 149 5.11 -5.72 -0.03
N LEU A 150 6.25 -5.09 -0.35
CA LEU A 150 7.28 -4.76 0.61
C LEU A 150 6.71 -3.82 1.67
N THR A 151 5.93 -2.81 1.30
CA THR A 151 5.24 -1.91 2.24
C THR A 151 4.28 -2.68 3.15
N PHE A 152 3.50 -3.59 2.58
CA PHE A 152 2.60 -4.46 3.33
C PHE A 152 3.36 -5.35 4.34
N ILE A 153 4.39 -6.06 3.87
CA ILE A 153 5.27 -6.88 4.71
C ILE A 153 5.91 -6.03 5.80
N GLY A 154 6.37 -4.83 5.46
CA GLY A 154 6.91 -3.87 6.40
C GLY A 154 5.91 -3.49 7.49
N GLY A 155 4.67 -3.18 7.11
CA GLY A 155 3.57 -2.97 8.05
C GLY A 155 3.35 -4.19 8.94
N CYS A 156 3.34 -5.39 8.37
CA CYS A 156 3.24 -6.62 9.16
C CYS A 156 4.45 -6.87 10.06
N LEU A 157 5.65 -6.36 9.75
CA LEU A 157 6.82 -6.49 10.62
C LEU A 157 6.73 -5.53 11.81
N LEU A 158 6.42 -4.27 11.55
CA LEU A 158 6.40 -3.19 12.54
C LEU A 158 5.13 -3.13 13.39
N TYR A 159 4.01 -3.62 12.87
CA TYR A 159 2.69 -3.48 13.48
C TYR A 159 2.01 -4.82 13.71
N ASP A 160 1.32 -4.91 14.85
CA ASP A 160 0.41 -5.98 15.21
C ASP A 160 -0.95 -5.34 15.52
N PRO A 161 -1.65 -4.79 14.51
CA PRO A 161 -2.90 -4.05 14.72
C PRO A 161 -3.87 -4.93 15.50
N PRO A 162 -4.71 -4.41 16.41
CA PRO A 162 -5.68 -5.24 17.11
C PRO A 162 -6.68 -5.84 16.11
N ALA A 163 -7.27 -6.96 16.48
CA ALA A 163 -7.93 -7.83 15.52
C ALA A 163 -9.24 -7.23 14.95
N ASP A 164 -9.88 -6.34 15.70
CA ASP A 164 -10.98 -5.48 15.26
C ASP A 164 -10.55 -4.34 14.32
N ALA A 165 -9.27 -3.96 14.31
CA ALA A 165 -8.70 -2.93 13.45
C ALA A 165 -7.89 -3.49 12.26
N LEU A 166 -7.82 -4.82 12.13
CA LEU A 166 -7.19 -5.49 10.99
C LEU A 166 -7.80 -5.04 9.67
N TRP A 167 -9.12 -4.80 9.63
CA TRP A 167 -9.77 -4.31 8.41
C TRP A 167 -9.25 -2.94 7.99
N ASP A 168 -9.18 -2.00 8.92
CA ASP A 168 -8.69 -0.65 8.64
C ASP A 168 -7.22 -0.69 8.20
N PHE A 169 -6.43 -1.57 8.81
CA PHE A 169 -5.05 -1.85 8.38
C PHE A 169 -4.96 -2.42 6.96
N PHE A 170 -5.89 -3.29 6.54
CA PHE A 170 -5.88 -3.84 5.18
C PHE A 170 -6.42 -2.86 4.14
N VAL A 171 -7.48 -2.13 4.48
CA VAL A 171 -8.09 -1.18 3.55
C VAL A 171 -7.18 0.04 3.35
N SER A 172 -6.42 0.42 4.37
CA SER A 172 -5.42 1.47 4.23
C SER A 172 -4.30 1.04 3.26
N MET A 173 -3.93 -0.24 3.24
CA MET A 173 -2.88 -0.75 2.34
C MET A 173 -3.33 -0.77 0.86
N PRO A 174 -2.62 -0.09 -0.07
CA PRO A 174 -3.02 0.03 -1.46
C PRO A 174 -3.23 -1.32 -2.20
N LEU A 175 -2.48 -2.35 -1.82
CA LEU A 175 -2.57 -3.71 -2.37
C LEU A 175 -3.70 -4.56 -1.84
N MET A 176 -4.36 -4.18 -0.76
CA MET A 176 -5.38 -5.05 -0.16
C MET A 176 -6.78 -4.52 -0.38
N ASN A 177 -6.93 -3.40 -1.09
CA ASN A 177 -8.21 -2.95 -1.58
C ASN A 177 -8.86 -4.05 -2.45
N PRO A 178 -9.90 -4.73 -1.93
CA PRO A 178 -10.40 -5.94 -2.54
C PRO A 178 -10.98 -5.70 -3.94
N TYR A 179 -11.34 -4.44 -4.23
CA TYR A 179 -11.97 -4.00 -5.47
C TYR A 179 -10.99 -3.73 -6.63
N ARG A 180 -9.67 -3.64 -6.38
CA ARG A 180 -8.70 -3.23 -7.39
C ARG A 180 -7.96 -4.37 -8.10
N ILE A 181 -7.95 -5.59 -7.57
CA ILE A 181 -6.87 -6.54 -7.93
C ILE A 181 -7.24 -7.66 -8.90
N VAL A 182 -8.50 -7.99 -9.13
CA VAL A 182 -8.79 -9.16 -9.97
C VAL A 182 -10.04 -8.98 -10.81
N ARG A 183 -10.02 -7.99 -11.68
CA ARG A 183 -10.86 -8.00 -12.88
C ARG A 183 -9.95 -7.77 -14.08
N PRO A 184 -10.37 -8.15 -15.29
CA PRO A 184 -9.70 -7.68 -16.51
C PRO A 184 -9.74 -6.16 -16.65
N ILE A 185 -10.09 -5.38 -15.62
CA ILE A 185 -9.96 -3.93 -15.62
C ILE A 185 -8.49 -3.60 -15.34
N VAL A 186 -7.79 -3.13 -16.36
CA VAL A 186 -6.51 -2.49 -16.22
C VAL A 186 -6.76 -1.00 -16.38
N SER A 187 -6.51 -0.23 -15.32
CA SER A 187 -6.29 1.20 -15.46
C SER A 187 -4.96 1.34 -16.20
N LEU A 188 -5.02 1.41 -17.52
CA LEU A 188 -3.86 1.82 -18.30
C LEU A 188 -3.73 3.31 -18.01
N ASN A 189 -2.78 3.62 -17.13
CA ASN A 189 -2.10 4.89 -17.27
C ASN A 189 -1.32 4.77 -18.57
N ASP A 190 -1.98 5.05 -19.70
CA ASP A 190 -1.32 5.23 -20.99
C ASP A 190 -0.19 6.25 -20.83
N THR A 191 -0.38 7.21 -19.91
CA THR A 191 0.66 8.13 -19.46
C THR A 191 1.92 7.47 -18.94
N TRP A 192 1.89 6.29 -18.32
CA TRP A 192 3.08 5.72 -17.67
C TRP A 192 3.95 4.88 -18.58
N ASP A 193 3.33 4.08 -19.46
CA ASP A 193 4.07 3.39 -20.52
C ASP A 193 4.62 4.42 -21.51
N VAL A 194 3.83 5.44 -21.84
CA VAL A 194 4.30 6.60 -22.60
C VAL A 194 5.39 7.34 -21.82
N GLU A 195 5.27 7.55 -20.51
CA GLU A 195 6.29 8.22 -19.70
C GLU A 195 7.57 7.40 -19.60
N HIS A 196 7.51 6.08 -19.43
CA HIS A 196 8.68 5.21 -19.42
C HIS A 196 9.37 5.22 -20.78
N ALA A 197 8.61 5.05 -21.88
CA ALA A 197 9.16 5.12 -23.22
C ALA A 197 9.75 6.51 -23.52
N THR A 198 9.08 7.57 -23.08
CA THR A 198 9.52 8.96 -23.24
C THR A 198 10.74 9.26 -22.39
N SER A 199 10.78 8.81 -21.14
CA SER A 199 11.92 8.96 -20.24
C SER A 199 13.12 8.20 -20.76
N ALA A 200 12.95 6.95 -21.20
CA ALA A 200 14.02 6.15 -21.80
C ALA A 200 14.57 6.81 -23.08
N TYR A 201 13.70 7.37 -23.93
CA TYR A 201 14.10 8.14 -25.10
C TYR A 201 14.92 9.37 -24.72
N TYR A 202 14.43 10.20 -23.78
CA TYR A 202 15.14 11.41 -23.37
C TYR A 202 16.44 11.12 -22.62
N GLU A 203 16.49 10.07 -21.80
CA GLU A 203 17.72 9.64 -21.15
C GLU A 203 18.75 9.17 -22.17
N ALA A 204 18.35 8.40 -23.18
CA ALA A 204 19.23 8.01 -24.28
C ALA A 204 19.72 9.22 -25.08
N LEU A 205 18.82 10.17 -25.39
CA LEU A 205 19.17 11.40 -26.11
C LEU A 205 20.15 12.27 -25.29
N LEU A 206 19.88 12.47 -24.01
CA LEU A 206 20.76 13.21 -23.11
C LEU A 206 22.12 12.54 -23.03
N LYS A 207 22.17 11.21 -22.88
CA LYS A 207 23.44 10.47 -22.87
C LYS A 207 24.26 10.72 -24.14
N GLU A 208 23.64 10.67 -25.32
CA GLU A 208 24.30 10.91 -26.61
C GLU A 208 24.84 12.34 -26.71
N ILE A 209 24.04 13.35 -26.33
CA ILE A 209 24.48 14.75 -26.27
C ILE A 209 25.67 14.89 -25.30
N GLY A 210 25.68 14.13 -24.21
CA GLY A 210 26.73 14.18 -23.19
C GLY A 210 28.06 13.69 -23.69
N GLU A 211 28.07 12.58 -24.43
CA GLU A 211 29.28 12.06 -25.05
C GLU A 211 29.85 13.05 -26.08
N GLN A 212 28.99 13.78 -26.81
CA GLN A 212 29.42 14.82 -27.75
C GLN A 212 29.97 16.08 -27.07
N LEU A 213 29.45 16.45 -25.90
CA LEU A 213 29.88 17.64 -25.16
C LEU A 213 31.07 17.39 -24.22
N LYS A 214 31.36 16.13 -23.89
CA LYS A 214 32.46 15.73 -23.00
C LYS A 214 33.85 16.24 -23.42
N PRO A 215 34.24 16.27 -24.73
CA PRO A 215 35.52 16.85 -25.17
C PRO A 215 35.64 18.35 -24.89
N HIS A 216 34.52 19.04 -24.70
CA HIS A 216 34.48 20.47 -24.39
C HIS A 216 34.46 20.75 -22.88
N GLY A 217 34.62 19.71 -22.04
CA GLY A 217 34.68 19.83 -20.59
C GLY A 217 33.31 19.92 -19.90
N PHE A 218 32.21 19.68 -20.63
CA PHE A 218 30.88 19.65 -20.04
C PHE A 218 30.56 18.25 -19.50
N ASN A 219 29.99 18.21 -18.30
CA ASN A 219 29.43 17.01 -17.69
C ASN A 219 27.90 17.12 -17.65
N ILE A 220 27.20 16.20 -18.32
CA ILE A 220 25.74 16.24 -18.36
C ILE A 220 25.09 15.96 -17.02
N GLY A 221 25.72 15.18 -16.14
CA GLY A 221 25.22 14.98 -14.78
C GLY A 221 25.12 16.32 -14.04
N ASP A 222 26.18 17.12 -14.15
CA ASP A 222 26.27 18.44 -13.52
C ASP A 222 25.28 19.42 -14.14
N LEU A 223 25.17 19.45 -15.48
CA LEU A 223 24.20 20.30 -16.19
C LEU A 223 22.75 19.91 -15.87
N ARG A 224 22.44 18.61 -15.75
CA ARG A 224 21.12 18.12 -15.35
C ARG A 224 20.78 18.55 -13.94
N MET A 225 21.72 18.38 -13.00
CA MET A 225 21.52 18.81 -11.61
C MET A 225 21.35 20.32 -11.51
N GLU A 226 22.17 21.08 -12.23
CA GLU A 226 22.05 22.53 -12.28
C GLU A 226 20.70 22.98 -12.87
N ALA A 227 20.22 22.33 -13.93
CA ALA A 227 18.91 22.62 -14.51
C ALA A 227 17.76 22.32 -13.54
N LEU A 228 17.85 21.23 -12.77
CA LEU A 228 16.87 20.89 -11.72
C LEU A 228 16.89 21.91 -10.58
N ILE A 229 18.08 22.36 -10.15
CA ILE A 229 18.22 23.38 -9.09
C ILE A 229 17.68 24.73 -9.56
N ARG A 230 18.02 25.16 -10.79
CA ARG A 230 17.56 26.43 -11.35
C ARG A 230 16.07 26.44 -11.66
N ASN A 231 15.47 25.28 -11.87
CA ASN A 231 14.10 25.16 -12.38
C ASN A 231 13.34 24.07 -11.62
N SER A 232 13.16 24.29 -10.32
CA SER A 232 12.46 23.39 -9.40
C SER A 232 11.03 23.06 -9.85
N ASP A 233 10.43 23.93 -10.67
CA ASP A 233 9.10 23.72 -11.25
C ASP A 233 9.03 22.59 -12.27
N ILE A 234 10.15 22.13 -12.85
CA ILE A 234 10.18 21.01 -13.81
C ILE A 234 9.72 19.71 -13.13
N GLY A 235 10.17 19.46 -11.90
CA GLY A 235 9.72 18.31 -11.11
C GLY A 235 8.22 18.38 -10.84
N ASN A 236 7.74 19.56 -10.45
CA ASN A 236 6.31 19.81 -10.16
C ASN A 236 5.43 19.80 -11.42
N ALA A 237 5.95 20.16 -12.59
CA ALA A 237 5.20 20.15 -13.85
C ALA A 237 4.86 18.72 -14.28
N LYS A 238 5.79 17.78 -14.11
CA LYS A 238 5.58 16.36 -14.36
C LYS A 238 4.48 15.80 -13.45
N GLN A 239 4.58 16.05 -12.15
CA GLN A 239 3.59 15.61 -11.17
C GLN A 239 2.19 16.16 -11.48
N ARG A 240 2.09 17.46 -11.80
CA ARG A 240 0.83 18.11 -12.22
C ARG A 240 0.25 17.51 -13.50
N TYR A 241 1.07 16.99 -14.42
CA TYR A 241 0.57 16.36 -15.64
C TYR A 241 0.00 14.96 -15.33
N LEU A 242 0.67 14.19 -14.47
CA LEU A 242 0.19 12.90 -14.00
C LEU A 242 -1.13 13.01 -13.21
N GLU A 243 -1.26 14.06 -12.39
CA GLU A 243 -2.49 14.34 -11.64
C GLU A 243 -3.66 14.77 -12.54
N ARG A 244 -3.37 15.32 -13.73
CA ARG A 244 -4.38 15.78 -14.70
C ARG A 244 -4.74 14.74 -15.75
N SER A 245 -3.90 13.75 -15.98
CA SER A 245 -4.23 12.68 -16.92
C SER A 245 -5.34 11.81 -16.34
N GLU A 246 -6.50 11.82 -16.98
CA GLU A 246 -7.61 10.96 -16.60
C GLU A 246 -7.19 9.49 -16.78
N THR A 247 -7.07 8.77 -15.66
CA THR A 247 -6.93 7.31 -15.67
C THR A 247 -8.13 6.71 -16.39
N THR A 248 -7.92 6.11 -17.55
CA THR A 248 -8.99 5.40 -18.27
C THR A 248 -8.90 3.92 -17.93
N ASP A 249 -10.01 3.37 -17.45
CA ASP A 249 -10.13 1.95 -17.15
C ASP A 249 -10.47 1.17 -18.44
N TYR A 250 -9.64 0.17 -18.78
CA TYR A 250 -9.85 -0.70 -19.94
C TYR A 250 -10.12 -2.13 -19.50
N ILE A 251 -10.93 -2.86 -20.27
CA ILE A 251 -11.12 -4.30 -20.08
C ILE A 251 -10.14 -5.05 -20.99
N VAL A 252 -9.08 -5.61 -20.40
CA VAL A 252 -8.11 -6.47 -21.08
C VAL A 252 -8.66 -7.89 -21.14
N VAL A 253 -9.16 -8.27 -22.32
CA VAL A 253 -9.64 -9.63 -22.60
C VAL A 253 -8.48 -10.49 -23.08
N ARG A 254 -8.18 -11.57 -22.35
CA ARG A 254 -7.16 -12.57 -22.70
C ARG A 254 -7.82 -13.86 -23.20
N SER A 255 -7.01 -14.79 -23.69
CA SER A 255 -7.49 -16.09 -24.19
C SER A 255 -8.21 -16.94 -23.14
N ASP A 256 -7.89 -16.75 -21.87
CA ASP A 256 -8.48 -17.45 -20.71
C ASP A 256 -9.59 -16.66 -20.00
N THR A 257 -9.82 -15.40 -20.39
CA THR A 257 -10.80 -14.54 -19.73
C THR A 257 -12.21 -15.03 -20.03
N LYS A 258 -12.95 -15.41 -18.98
CA LYS A 258 -14.32 -15.90 -19.15
C LYS A 258 -15.24 -14.73 -19.49
N ARG A 259 -16.25 -14.98 -20.33
CA ARG A 259 -17.28 -13.99 -20.69
C ARG A 259 -17.90 -13.31 -19.47
N GLU A 260 -18.11 -14.07 -18.39
CA GLU A 260 -18.69 -13.57 -17.14
C GLU A 260 -17.81 -12.52 -16.47
N GLU A 261 -16.49 -12.68 -16.53
CA GLU A 261 -15.51 -11.74 -15.96
C GLU A 261 -15.46 -10.43 -16.75
N VAL A 262 -15.55 -10.52 -18.09
CA VAL A 262 -15.66 -9.35 -18.97
C VAL A 262 -16.94 -8.57 -18.67
N LEU A 263 -18.07 -9.28 -18.51
CA LEU A 263 -19.34 -8.65 -18.17
C LEU A 263 -19.32 -8.01 -16.79
N ASP A 264 -18.72 -8.68 -15.80
CA ASP A 264 -18.57 -8.12 -14.46
C ASP A 264 -17.65 -6.88 -14.48
N ALA A 265 -16.51 -6.95 -15.18
CA ALA A 265 -15.61 -5.82 -15.38
C ALA A 265 -16.31 -4.62 -16.03
N TYR A 266 -17.01 -4.87 -17.14
CA TYR A 266 -17.83 -3.87 -17.81
C TYR A 266 -18.87 -3.27 -16.87
N ASN A 267 -19.55 -4.11 -16.09
CA ASN A 267 -20.57 -3.65 -15.17
C ASN A 267 -20.02 -2.76 -14.05
N GLN A 268 -18.75 -2.91 -13.69
CA GLN A 268 -18.07 -2.06 -12.72
C GLN A 268 -17.61 -0.74 -13.34
N ILE A 269 -16.96 -0.75 -14.49
CA ILE A 269 -16.61 0.49 -15.22
C ILE A 269 -17.88 1.28 -15.52
N ALA A 270 -18.91 0.62 -16.04
CA ALA A 270 -20.19 1.25 -16.29
C ALA A 270 -20.75 1.88 -14.99
N SER A 271 -20.63 1.23 -13.84
CA SER A 271 -21.15 1.78 -12.58
C SER A 271 -20.43 3.03 -12.06
N THR A 272 -19.19 3.28 -12.51
CA THR A 272 -18.47 4.52 -12.19
C THR A 272 -18.77 5.64 -13.18
N LEU A 273 -19.31 5.32 -14.35
CA LEU A 273 -19.76 6.31 -15.32
C LEU A 273 -21.05 7.00 -14.84
N PRO A 274 -21.12 8.34 -14.83
CA PRO A 274 -22.28 9.11 -14.36
C PRO A 274 -23.62 8.68 -15.01
N GLU A 275 -23.57 8.20 -16.24
CA GLU A 275 -24.74 7.83 -17.04
C GLU A 275 -25.38 6.50 -16.63
N ALA A 276 -24.61 5.51 -16.17
CA ALA A 276 -25.15 4.18 -15.86
C ALA A 276 -25.92 4.14 -14.54
N THR A 277 -25.64 5.08 -13.63
CA THR A 277 -26.35 5.25 -12.35
C THR A 277 -27.84 5.52 -12.57
N SER A 278 -28.21 6.07 -13.73
CA SER A 278 -29.60 6.36 -14.10
C SER A 278 -30.39 5.14 -14.61
N LEU A 279 -29.71 4.12 -15.17
CA LEU A 279 -30.35 3.03 -15.94
C LEU A 279 -30.59 1.72 -15.16
N ARG A 280 -29.93 1.47 -14.02
CA ARG A 280 -29.94 0.16 -13.32
C ARG A 280 -31.05 -0.07 -12.28
N LYS A 281 -32.28 0.39 -12.54
CA LYS A 281 -33.37 0.30 -11.54
C LYS A 281 -34.05 -1.08 -11.35
N ARG A 282 -33.61 -2.20 -11.94
CA ARG A 282 -34.36 -3.48 -11.85
C ARG A 282 -33.48 -4.74 -11.71
N GLY A 283 -32.98 -5.01 -10.51
CA GLY A 283 -32.39 -6.30 -10.14
C GLY A 283 -31.72 -6.29 -8.76
N ARG A 284 -31.80 -7.39 -8.01
CA ARG A 284 -31.06 -7.54 -6.74
C ARG A 284 -29.56 -7.70 -7.05
N PRO A 285 -28.65 -6.90 -6.47
CA PRO A 285 -27.23 -6.97 -6.78
C PRO A 285 -26.64 -8.34 -6.40
N ARG A 286 -25.70 -8.84 -7.22
CA ARG A 286 -24.90 -10.03 -6.91
C ARG A 286 -24.05 -9.77 -5.66
N VAL A 287 -23.95 -10.77 -4.78
CA VAL A 287 -23.14 -10.72 -3.55
C VAL A 287 -21.68 -11.00 -3.89
N SER A 288 -20.78 -10.12 -3.46
CA SER A 288 -19.34 -10.39 -3.52
C SER A 288 -18.96 -11.45 -2.49
N ARG A 289 -18.39 -12.59 -2.94
CA ARG A 289 -17.97 -13.71 -2.07
C ARG A 289 -16.96 -13.27 -1.00
N LEU A 290 -15.92 -12.55 -1.41
CA LEU A 290 -14.91 -12.01 -0.49
C LEU A 290 -15.52 -11.07 0.54
N LYS A 291 -16.40 -10.15 0.11
CA LYS A 291 -17.11 -9.25 1.03
C LYS A 291 -18.00 -10.05 1.99
N ALA A 292 -18.64 -11.12 1.55
CA ALA A 292 -19.44 -12.01 2.40
C ALA A 292 -18.58 -12.71 3.46
N VAL A 293 -17.42 -13.26 3.08
CA VAL A 293 -16.46 -13.88 4.02
C VAL A 293 -15.96 -12.84 5.04
N GLN A 294 -15.56 -11.65 4.57
CA GLN A 294 -15.11 -10.56 5.45
C GLN A 294 -16.19 -10.18 6.46
N VAL A 295 -17.42 -9.95 6.01
CA VAL A 295 -18.55 -9.62 6.88
C VAL A 295 -18.85 -10.76 7.87
N ALA A 296 -18.71 -12.02 7.47
CA ALA A 296 -18.92 -13.17 8.36
C ALA A 296 -17.84 -13.25 9.46
N VAL A 297 -16.57 -13.10 9.12
CA VAL A 297 -15.44 -13.10 10.08
C VAL A 297 -15.60 -11.94 11.07
N LEU A 298 -15.84 -10.73 10.56
CA LEU A 298 -16.06 -9.53 11.38
C LEU A 298 -17.27 -9.67 12.33
N HIS A 299 -18.32 -10.36 11.89
CA HIS A 299 -19.47 -10.64 12.73
C HIS A 299 -19.18 -11.70 13.81
N ASP A 300 -18.53 -12.80 13.45
CA ASP A 300 -18.44 -13.99 14.30
C ASP A 300 -17.29 -13.92 15.30
N GLU A 301 -16.12 -13.48 14.84
CA GLU A 301 -14.91 -13.43 15.67
C GLU A 301 -14.85 -12.14 16.48
N PHE A 302 -15.20 -11.01 15.85
CA PHE A 302 -15.04 -9.68 16.43
C PHE A 302 -16.32 -9.11 17.03
N ARG A 303 -17.46 -9.82 16.90
CA ARG A 303 -18.77 -9.39 17.40
C ARG A 303 -19.14 -7.97 16.96
N ILE A 304 -18.67 -7.55 15.79
CA ILE A 304 -18.95 -6.21 15.25
C ILE A 304 -20.46 -6.10 15.00
N SER A 305 -21.06 -4.99 15.45
CA SER A 305 -22.48 -4.75 15.28
C SER A 305 -22.86 -4.69 13.80
N GLN A 306 -24.07 -5.12 13.45
CA GLN A 306 -24.53 -5.12 12.06
C GLN A 306 -24.52 -3.72 11.42
N ARG A 307 -24.67 -2.67 12.22
CA ARG A 307 -24.54 -1.28 11.76
C ARG A 307 -23.11 -0.97 11.32
N LYS A 308 -22.12 -1.25 12.18
CA LYS A 308 -20.70 -1.04 11.84
C LYS A 308 -20.27 -1.89 10.64
N LEU A 309 -20.76 -3.13 10.55
CA LEU A 309 -20.55 -3.99 9.38
C LEU A 309 -21.15 -3.40 8.10
N ALA A 310 -22.36 -2.83 8.19
CA ALA A 310 -23.00 -2.21 7.04
C ALA A 310 -22.26 -0.96 6.58
N GLU A 311 -21.82 -0.11 7.52
CA GLU A 311 -21.01 1.07 7.23
C GLU A 311 -19.65 0.67 6.62
N ALA A 312 -18.91 -0.24 7.25
CA ALA A 312 -17.58 -0.68 6.80
C ALA A 312 -17.59 -1.38 5.44
N ALA A 313 -18.66 -2.12 5.14
CA ALA A 313 -18.80 -2.86 3.89
C ALA A 313 -19.65 -2.13 2.83
N ASP A 314 -20.03 -0.87 3.07
CA ASP A 314 -20.92 -0.09 2.19
C ASP A 314 -22.16 -0.88 1.76
N LEU A 315 -22.86 -1.44 2.75
CA LEU A 315 -24.09 -2.21 2.56
C LEU A 315 -25.31 -1.37 2.95
N PRO A 316 -26.38 -1.40 2.14
CA PRO A 316 -27.58 -0.64 2.45
C PRO A 316 -28.21 -1.13 3.75
N LEU A 317 -28.42 -0.20 4.68
CA LEU A 317 -29.30 -0.39 5.84
C LEU A 317 -30.75 -0.34 5.37
N SER A 318 -31.59 -1.26 5.88
CA SER A 318 -33.02 -1.27 5.56
C SER A 318 -33.66 0.04 6.02
N LYS A 319 -34.51 0.65 5.19
CA LYS A 319 -35.16 1.96 5.44
C LYS A 319 -36.09 2.02 6.67
N GLY A 320 -36.13 1.00 7.51
CA GLY A 320 -36.86 0.97 8.79
C GLY A 320 -35.96 0.83 10.02
N ALA A 321 -34.64 0.75 9.85
CA ALA A 321 -33.68 0.64 10.95
C ALA A 321 -33.43 1.98 11.66
N GLU A 322 -34.44 2.86 11.73
CA GLU A 322 -34.34 4.10 12.48
C GLU A 322 -34.17 3.80 13.97
N ILE A 323 -33.12 4.43 14.48
CA ILE A 323 -32.58 4.48 15.83
C ILE A 323 -33.69 4.43 16.89
N ARG A 324 -33.94 3.25 17.45
CA ARG A 324 -34.68 3.08 18.71
C ARG A 324 -33.74 2.48 19.75
N ASP A 325 -32.86 3.34 20.29
CA ASP A 325 -31.83 3.04 21.28
C ASP A 325 -30.88 1.88 20.90
N ASP A 326 -29.62 1.96 21.32
CA ASP A 326 -28.58 0.93 21.02
C ASP A 326 -28.97 -0.51 21.45
N LYS A 327 -30.08 -0.67 22.19
CA LYS A 327 -30.61 -1.97 22.64
C LYS A 327 -31.43 -2.72 21.59
N TYR A 328 -31.93 -2.06 20.54
CA TYR A 328 -32.77 -2.72 19.51
C TYR A 328 -32.32 -2.35 18.10
N VAL A 329 -31.06 -2.66 17.76
CA VAL A 329 -30.60 -2.62 16.37
C VAL A 329 -31.39 -3.68 15.59
N GLN A 330 -32.37 -3.23 14.79
CA GLN A 330 -33.07 -4.09 13.84
C GLN A 330 -32.04 -4.83 12.98
N ARG A 331 -32.24 -6.14 12.83
CA ARG A 331 -31.40 -6.99 12.01
C ARG A 331 -31.41 -6.48 10.57
N SER A 332 -30.26 -6.04 10.05
CA SER A 332 -30.11 -5.75 8.63
C SER A 332 -30.13 -7.07 7.87
N GLY A 333 -31.23 -7.34 7.16
CA GLY A 333 -31.37 -8.54 6.33
C GLY A 333 -30.25 -8.66 5.29
N THR A 334 -29.69 -7.53 4.83
CA THR A 334 -28.53 -7.50 3.95
C THR A 334 -27.27 -8.02 4.64
N VAL A 335 -26.94 -7.51 5.83
CA VAL A 335 -25.75 -7.95 6.57
C VAL A 335 -25.88 -9.42 6.95
N GLN A 336 -27.04 -9.85 7.46
CA GLN A 336 -27.27 -11.26 7.78
C GLN A 336 -27.13 -12.18 6.57
N TYR A 337 -27.55 -11.72 5.39
CA TYR A 337 -27.37 -12.46 4.16
C TYR A 337 -25.90 -12.60 3.79
N TYR A 338 -25.11 -11.53 3.90
CA TYR A 338 -23.65 -11.58 3.70
C TYR A 338 -22.96 -12.49 4.73
N VAL A 339 -23.29 -12.38 6.03
CA VAL A 339 -22.79 -13.28 7.08
C VAL A 339 -23.10 -14.74 6.76
N LYS A 340 -24.34 -15.03 6.34
CA LYS A 340 -24.76 -16.40 5.99
C LYS A 340 -23.93 -16.95 4.84
N ILE A 341 -23.82 -16.21 3.73
CA ILE A 341 -23.03 -16.63 2.55
C ILE A 341 -21.55 -16.81 2.93
N GLY A 342 -20.99 -15.89 3.72
CA GLY A 342 -19.60 -16.00 4.18
C GLY A 342 -19.35 -17.24 5.03
N ARG A 343 -20.26 -17.58 5.94
CA ARG A 343 -20.19 -18.82 6.74
C ARG A 343 -20.28 -20.07 5.88
N GLU A 344 -21.15 -20.08 4.87
CA GLU A 344 -21.25 -21.19 3.92
C GLU A 344 -19.93 -21.38 3.16
N ILE A 345 -19.28 -20.30 2.74
CA ILE A 345 -17.97 -20.35 2.07
C ILE A 345 -16.89 -20.88 3.04
N LEU A 346 -16.85 -20.37 4.28
CA LEU A 346 -15.87 -20.80 5.29
C LEU A 346 -16.06 -22.27 5.73
N ALA A 347 -17.27 -22.82 5.59
CA ALA A 347 -17.58 -24.21 5.92
C ALA A 347 -17.25 -25.21 4.81
N GLN A 348 -17.04 -24.75 3.58
CA GLN A 348 -16.59 -25.58 2.45
C GLN A 348 -15.08 -25.85 2.63
N LYS A 349 -14.76 -26.95 3.30
CA LYS A 349 -13.40 -27.49 3.37
C LYS A 349 -13.08 -28.36 2.16
#